data_AF-A0A382YQD6-F1
#
_entry.id   AF-A0A382YQD6-F1
#
_cell.length_a   1.000
_cell.length_b   1.000
_cell.length_c   1.000
_cell.angle_alpha   90.00
_cell.angle_beta   90.00
_cell.angle_gamma   90.00
#
_symmetry.space_group_name_H-M   'P 1'
#
loop_
_entity.id
_entity.type
_entity.pdbx_description
1 polymer ?
#
loop_
_entity_poly.entity_id
_entity_poly.type
_entity_poly.pdbx_seq_one_letter_code
_entity_poly.pdbx_strand_id
1 'polypeptide(L)'
;VEFPTARTTVLEPSYIRGLSNEQDAVRQALHKPIGKPPLRSLVKKPQTVAVSVCDITRPMPTSTVLPVVLDALDHIPTEQIVIIIATGTHRTNTRDELVEMLGADVVDKYRIENHTAFDETTL
;
A
#
# COMPACT_ATOMS: atom_id res chain seq x y z
N VAL A 1 25.47 19.08 11.78
CA VAL A 1 26.76 18.58 12.31
C VAL A 1 27.86 19.21 11.46
N GLU A 2 28.93 19.72 12.06
CA GLU A 2 30.06 20.31 11.34
C GLU A 2 31.18 19.28 11.14
N PHE A 3 31.74 19.22 9.93
CA PHE A 3 32.83 18.32 9.59
C PHE A 3 33.98 19.08 8.91
N PRO A 4 35.25 18.68 9.09
CA PRO A 4 36.37 19.31 8.41
C PRO A 4 36.35 19.03 6.89
N THR A 5 35.96 20.02 6.10
CA THR A 5 35.77 19.89 4.64
C THR A 5 37.01 19.37 3.91
N ALA A 6 38.22 19.66 4.41
CA ALA A 6 39.48 19.22 3.82
C ALA A 6 39.69 17.69 3.81
N ARG A 7 38.90 16.93 4.58
CA ARG A 7 39.04 15.47 4.70
C ARG A 7 37.69 14.76 4.79
N THR A 8 36.64 15.36 4.23
CA THR A 8 35.28 14.80 4.26
C THR A 8 34.67 14.83 2.87
N THR A 9 34.17 13.69 2.42
CA THR A 9 33.32 13.57 1.22
C THR A 9 31.89 13.35 1.68
N VAL A 10 30.97 14.19 1.21
CA VAL A 10 29.54 14.05 1.48
C VAL A 10 28.91 13.26 0.34
N LEU A 11 28.18 12.20 0.68
CA LEU A 11 27.36 11.43 -0.26
C LEU A 11 25.89 11.69 0.08
N GLU A 12 25.13 12.18 -0.88
CA GLU A 12 23.71 12.50 -0.72
C GLU A 12 22.89 11.95 -1.91
N PRO A 13 21.64 11.55 -1.68
CA PRO A 13 20.76 11.16 -2.77
C PRO A 13 20.41 12.38 -3.63
N SER A 14 20.17 12.15 -4.92
CA SER A 14 19.55 13.17 -5.77
C SER A 14 18.06 13.27 -5.44
N TYR A 15 17.67 14.35 -4.78
CA TYR A 15 16.26 14.60 -4.46
C TYR A 15 15.50 15.06 -5.70
N ILE A 16 14.47 14.32 -6.08
CA ILE A 16 13.53 14.70 -7.14
C ILE A 16 12.30 15.37 -6.54
N ARG A 17 11.73 16.34 -7.26
CA ARG A 17 10.49 16.98 -6.85
C ARG A 17 9.34 15.97 -6.91
N GLY A 18 8.54 15.91 -5.85
CA GLY A 18 7.31 15.12 -5.80
C GLY A 18 6.30 15.56 -6.85
N LEU A 19 5.37 14.66 -7.18
CA LEU A 19 4.30 14.95 -8.13
C LEU A 19 3.34 15.99 -7.55
N SER A 20 2.78 16.86 -8.40
CA SER A 20 1.84 17.89 -7.97
C SER A 20 0.47 17.35 -7.57
N ASN A 21 0.09 16.18 -8.11
CA ASN A 21 -1.12 15.45 -7.75
C ASN A 21 -0.81 13.95 -7.75
N GLU A 22 -0.45 13.42 -6.58
CA GLU A 22 -0.04 12.03 -6.41
C GLU A 22 -1.19 11.04 -6.69
N GLN A 23 -2.41 11.35 -6.22
CA GLN A 23 -3.57 10.48 -6.44
C GLN A 23 -3.92 10.34 -7.92
N ASP A 24 -3.88 11.44 -8.68
CA ASP A 24 -4.14 11.38 -10.12
C ASP A 24 -3.06 10.59 -10.86
N ALA A 25 -1.79 10.74 -10.47
CA ALA A 25 -0.70 9.96 -11.04
C ALA A 25 -0.88 8.45 -10.81
N VAL A 26 -1.27 8.04 -9.60
CA VAL A 26 -1.59 6.63 -9.29
C VAL A 26 -2.78 6.15 -10.14
N ARG A 27 -3.84 6.96 -10.25
CA ARG A 27 -5.03 6.64 -11.05
C ARG A 27 -4.67 6.44 -12.52
N GLN A 28 -3.86 7.33 -13.09
CA GLN A 28 -3.37 7.20 -14.47
C GLN A 28 -2.53 5.94 -14.66
N ALA A 29 -1.67 5.59 -13.70
CA ALA A 29 -0.86 4.38 -13.75
C ALA A 29 -1.73 3.10 -13.76
N LEU A 30 -2.81 3.06 -12.98
CA LEU A 30 -3.77 1.93 -12.99
C LEU A 30 -4.58 1.85 -14.30
N HIS A 31 -4.88 2.99 -14.93
CA HIS A 31 -5.59 3.03 -16.22
C HIS A 31 -4.70 2.72 -17.43
N LYS A 32 -3.41 3.02 -17.36
CA LYS A 32 -2.44 2.78 -18.45
C LYS A 32 -1.24 1.97 -17.92
N PRO A 33 -1.44 0.72 -17.48
CA PRO A 33 -0.37 -0.07 -16.91
C PRO A 33 0.63 -0.53 -17.97
N ILE A 34 1.85 -0.83 -17.53
CA ILE A 34 2.94 -1.27 -18.40
C ILE A 34 2.71 -2.74 -18.78
N GLY A 35 2.53 -3.00 -20.09
CA GLY A 35 2.51 -4.36 -20.64
C GLY A 35 1.35 -5.25 -20.19
N LYS A 36 0.29 -4.68 -19.60
CA LYS A 36 -0.89 -5.41 -19.09
C LYS A 36 -2.19 -4.64 -19.38
N PRO A 37 -3.36 -5.30 -19.30
CA PRO A 37 -4.64 -4.60 -19.22
C PRO A 37 -4.83 -3.82 -17.90
N PRO A 38 -5.69 -2.78 -17.86
CA PRO A 38 -6.05 -2.06 -16.64
C PRO A 38 -6.57 -2.99 -15.53
N LEU A 39 -6.33 -2.64 -14.27
CA LEU A 39 -6.75 -3.45 -13.12
C LEU A 39 -8.24 -3.81 -13.15
N ARG A 40 -9.09 -2.82 -13.45
CA ARG A 40 -10.55 -2.99 -13.59
C ARG A 40 -10.94 -4.04 -14.62
N SER A 41 -10.14 -4.22 -15.68
CA SER A 41 -10.38 -5.21 -16.73
C SER A 41 -9.86 -6.61 -16.38
N LEU A 42 -8.87 -6.70 -15.49
CA LEU A 42 -8.28 -7.95 -15.03
C LEU A 42 -9.15 -8.66 -14.00
N VAL A 43 -9.79 -7.89 -13.10
CA VAL A 43 -10.62 -8.45 -12.03
C VAL A 43 -12.09 -8.46 -12.47
N LYS A 44 -12.68 -9.66 -12.57
CA LYS A 44 -14.04 -9.90 -13.05
C LYS A 44 -14.88 -10.59 -12.00
N LYS A 45 -16.20 -10.40 -12.04
CA LYS A 45 -17.12 -11.20 -11.21
C LYS A 45 -17.34 -12.60 -11.83
N PRO A 46 -17.53 -13.65 -11.02
CA PRO A 46 -17.32 -13.70 -9.56
C PRO A 46 -15.84 -13.99 -9.22
N GLN A 47 -15.20 -13.11 -8.45
CA GLN A 47 -13.85 -13.33 -7.91
C GLN A 47 -13.76 -12.71 -6.52
N THR A 48 -12.89 -13.28 -5.68
CA THR A 48 -12.40 -12.65 -4.46
C THR A 48 -11.03 -12.01 -4.74
N VAL A 49 -10.70 -10.95 -4.01
CA VAL A 49 -9.49 -10.15 -4.21
C VAL A 49 -8.76 -10.02 -2.88
N ALA A 50 -7.45 -10.27 -2.89
CA ALA A 50 -6.58 -9.93 -1.79
C ALA A 50 -5.67 -8.76 -2.20
N VAL A 51 -5.63 -7.71 -1.38
CA VAL A 51 -4.74 -6.55 -1.58
C VAL A 51 -3.68 -6.58 -0.50
N SER A 52 -2.43 -6.85 -0.89
CA SER A 52 -1.30 -6.83 0.03
C SER A 52 -0.81 -5.39 0.25
N VAL A 53 -0.69 -4.98 1.50
CA VAL A 53 -0.24 -3.63 1.91
C VAL A 53 0.95 -3.79 2.85
N CYS A 54 1.98 -2.97 2.69
CA CYS A 54 3.13 -2.96 3.59
C CYS A 54 2.70 -2.65 5.04
N ASP A 55 3.45 -3.17 6.01
CA ASP A 55 3.22 -2.82 7.41
C ASP A 55 3.69 -1.39 7.76
N ILE A 56 3.45 -0.97 9.00
CA ILE A 56 3.77 0.38 9.50
C ILE A 56 5.27 0.74 9.41
N THR A 57 6.14 -0.26 9.28
CA THR A 57 7.60 -0.03 9.23
C THR A 57 8.09 0.44 7.86
N ARG A 58 7.17 0.62 6.90
CA ARG A 58 7.48 1.12 5.56
C ARG A 58 6.88 2.52 5.36
N PRO A 59 7.65 3.47 4.80
CA PRO A 59 7.15 4.81 4.48
C PRO A 59 6.32 4.79 3.18
N MET A 60 5.38 3.86 3.08
CA MET A 60 4.47 3.76 1.94
C MET A 60 3.39 4.84 2.11
N PRO A 61 3.14 5.72 1.12
CA PRO A 61 2.00 6.64 1.12
C PRO A 61 0.66 5.91 0.92
N THR A 62 0.30 5.02 1.85
CA THR A 62 -0.84 4.11 1.73
C THR A 62 -2.17 4.87 1.67
N SER A 63 -2.31 5.95 2.43
CA SER A 63 -3.47 6.84 2.38
C SER A 63 -3.66 7.54 1.03
N THR A 64 -2.61 7.66 0.22
CA THR A 64 -2.68 8.18 -1.15
C THR A 64 -3.00 7.07 -2.16
N VAL A 65 -2.40 5.89 -2.01
CA VAL A 65 -2.45 4.83 -3.04
C VAL A 65 -3.65 3.89 -2.87
N LEU A 66 -3.89 3.42 -1.64
CA LEU A 66 -4.89 2.40 -1.37
C LEU A 66 -6.33 2.83 -1.75
N PRO A 67 -6.78 4.06 -1.47
CA PRO A 67 -8.10 4.52 -1.93
C PRO A 67 -8.25 4.45 -3.45
N VAL A 68 -7.20 4.82 -4.20
CA VAL A 68 -7.23 4.78 -5.68
C VAL A 68 -7.27 3.34 -6.22
N VAL A 69 -6.59 2.41 -5.53
CA VAL A 69 -6.66 0.97 -5.87
C VAL A 69 -8.05 0.41 -5.58
N LEU A 70 -8.64 0.74 -4.43
CA LEU A 70 -9.97 0.31 -4.03
C LEU A 70 -11.06 0.88 -4.95
N ASP A 71 -10.93 2.14 -5.37
CA ASP A 71 -11.82 2.76 -6.38
C ASP A 71 -11.76 2.04 -7.72
N ALA A 72 -10.58 1.57 -8.14
CA ALA A 72 -10.44 0.78 -9.37
C ALA A 72 -11.10 -0.61 -9.27
N LEU A 73 -11.43 -1.03 -8.05
CA LEU A 73 -12.11 -2.29 -7.72
C LEU A 73 -13.53 -2.05 -7.18
N ASP A 74 -14.09 -0.84 -7.34
CA ASP A 74 -15.43 -0.46 -6.83
C ASP A 74 -16.57 -1.37 -7.29
N HIS A 75 -16.38 -2.06 -8.41
CA HIS A 75 -17.33 -3.03 -8.93
C HIS A 75 -17.35 -4.31 -8.11
N ILE A 76 -16.33 -4.63 -7.32
CA ILE A 76 -16.25 -5.82 -6.48
C ILE A 76 -16.86 -5.53 -5.10
N PRO A 77 -17.78 -6.38 -4.59
CA PRO A 77 -18.32 -6.21 -3.24
C PRO A 77 -17.21 -6.18 -2.19
N THR A 78 -17.36 -5.31 -1.20
CA THR A 78 -16.43 -5.13 -0.08
C THR A 78 -16.12 -6.43 0.63
N GLU A 79 -17.11 -7.31 0.77
CA GLU A 79 -17.00 -8.60 1.45
C GLU A 79 -16.14 -9.60 0.67
N GLN A 80 -15.90 -9.34 -0.62
CA GLN A 80 -15.02 -10.14 -1.48
C GLN A 80 -13.59 -9.58 -1.56
N ILE A 81 -13.31 -8.47 -0.87
CA ILE A 81 -11.98 -7.86 -0.80
C ILE A 81 -11.43 -8.05 0.61
N VAL A 82 -10.23 -8.63 0.70
CA VAL A 82 -9.45 -8.68 1.94
C VAL A 82 -8.17 -7.87 1.78
N ILE A 83 -7.84 -7.05 2.77
CA ILE A 83 -6.57 -6.34 2.85
C ILE A 83 -5.63 -7.14 3.75
N ILE A 84 -4.47 -7.52 3.24
CA ILE A 84 -3.48 -8.31 3.99
C ILE A 84 -2.28 -7.43 4.31
N ILE A 85 -2.02 -7.24 5.60
CA ILE A 85 -0.85 -6.49 6.05
C ILE A 85 0.37 -7.40 6.01
N ALA A 86 1.31 -7.07 5.12
CA ALA A 86 2.52 -7.83 4.85
C ALA A 86 3.61 -7.52 5.90
N THR A 87 3.42 -8.04 7.10
CA THR A 87 4.33 -7.90 8.26
C THR A 87 5.64 -8.67 8.08
N GLY A 88 5.65 -9.73 7.25
CA GLY A 88 6.78 -10.66 7.20
C GLY A 88 7.09 -11.24 8.58
N THR A 89 8.31 -11.02 9.06
CA THR A 89 8.75 -11.46 10.39
C THR A 89 8.47 -10.45 11.51
N HIS A 90 7.87 -9.31 11.20
CA HIS A 90 7.53 -8.32 12.20
C HIS A 90 6.31 -8.75 13.03
N ARG A 91 6.10 -8.09 14.17
CA ARG A 91 4.86 -8.23 14.93
C ARG A 91 3.66 -7.74 14.10
N THR A 92 2.47 -8.19 14.48
CA THR A 92 1.22 -7.68 13.92
C THR A 92 1.01 -6.20 14.27
N ASN A 93 0.24 -5.52 13.43
CA ASN A 93 -0.18 -4.15 13.67
C ASN A 93 -1.37 -4.10 14.62
N THR A 94 -1.36 -3.11 15.52
CA THR A 94 -2.51 -2.79 16.36
C THR A 94 -3.59 -2.10 15.53
N ARG A 95 -4.82 -2.04 16.04
CA ARG A 95 -5.91 -1.32 15.35
C ARG A 95 -5.59 0.16 15.12
N ASP A 96 -4.98 0.83 16.10
CA ASP A 96 -4.63 2.25 15.98
C ASP A 96 -3.57 2.46 14.89
N GLU A 97 -2.59 1.56 14.80
CA GLU A 97 -1.61 1.57 13.72
C GLU A 97 -2.26 1.33 12.35
N LEU A 98 -3.25 0.42 12.26
CA LEU A 98 -4.00 0.23 11.02
C LEU A 98 -4.80 1.47 10.63
N VAL A 99 -5.39 2.18 11.59
CA VAL A 99 -6.12 3.43 11.32
C VAL A 99 -5.15 4.52 10.86
N GLU A 100 -3.96 4.62 11.45
CA GLU A 100 -2.90 5.54 11.01
C GLU A 100 -2.43 5.23 9.59
N MET A 101 -2.23 3.95 9.27
CA MET A 101 -1.72 3.52 7.97
C MET A 101 -2.77 3.63 6.85
N LEU A 102 -4.01 3.19 7.12
CA LEU A 102 -5.02 2.94 6.09
C LEU A 102 -6.15 3.97 6.10
N GLY A 103 -6.34 4.68 7.21
CA GLY A 103 -7.51 5.52 7.48
C GLY A 103 -8.68 4.73 8.09
N ALA A 104 -9.44 5.40 8.96
CA ALA A 104 -10.56 4.79 9.68
C ALA A 104 -11.62 4.19 8.75
N ASP A 105 -11.97 4.90 7.68
CA ASP A 105 -12.99 4.45 6.72
C ASP A 105 -12.64 3.09 6.07
N VAL A 106 -11.36 2.87 5.78
CA VAL A 106 -10.90 1.58 5.22
C VAL A 106 -10.95 0.50 6.28
N VAL A 107 -10.49 0.80 7.50
CA VAL A 107 -10.47 -0.13 8.63
C VAL A 107 -11.87 -0.59 9.03
N ASP A 108 -12.87 0.28 8.90
CA ASP A 108 -14.25 -0.03 9.29
C ASP A 108 -15.03 -0.73 8.17
N LYS A 109 -14.64 -0.53 6.90
CA LYS A 109 -15.37 -1.04 5.73
C LYS A 109 -14.86 -2.38 5.21
N TYR A 110 -13.57 -2.67 5.33
CA TYR A 110 -12.94 -3.84 4.72
C TYR A 110 -12.48 -4.84 5.76
N ARG A 111 -12.49 -6.13 5.39
CA ARG A 111 -11.80 -7.16 6.16
C ARG A 111 -10.29 -6.94 6.04
N ILE A 112 -9.62 -6.78 7.18
CA ILE A 112 -8.16 -6.64 7.26
C ILE A 112 -7.59 -7.83 8.04
N GLU A 113 -6.57 -8.46 7.48
CA GLU A 113 -5.83 -9.56 8.09
C GLU A 113 -4.37 -9.16 8.29
N ASN A 114 -3.86 -9.36 9.51
CA ASN A 114 -2.43 -9.26 9.77
C ASN A 114 -1.78 -10.60 9.40
N HIS A 115 -0.81 -10.58 8.49
CA HIS A 115 0.03 -11.75 8.28
C HIS A 115 0.86 -12.04 9.55
N THR A 116 1.20 -13.32 9.73
CA THR A 116 2.17 -13.77 10.73
C THR A 116 2.97 -14.92 10.14
N ALA A 117 4.29 -14.74 10.00
CA ALA A 117 5.19 -15.79 9.53
C ALA A 117 5.35 -16.97 10.51
N PHE A 118 4.76 -16.87 11.71
CA PHE A 118 4.88 -17.85 12.78
C PHE A 118 3.59 -18.63 13.04
N ASP A 119 2.51 -18.35 12.29
CA ASP A 119 1.26 -19.11 12.37
C ASP A 119 1.15 -20.09 11.20
N GLU A 120 1.51 -21.33 11.47
CA GLU A 120 1.49 -22.41 10.49
C GLU A 120 0.07 -22.76 9.99
N THR A 121 -0.99 -22.31 10.67
CA THR A 121 -2.37 -22.57 10.26
C THR A 121 -2.84 -21.68 9.10
N THR A 122 -2.03 -20.66 8.76
CA THR A 122 -2.33 -19.66 7.73
C THR A 122 -1.40 -19.71 6.51
N LEU A 123 -0.63 -20.81 6.38
CA LEU A 123 0.28 -21.10 5.26
C LEU A 123 -0.43 -21.64 4.02
#